data_AF-A0A3F2YXL7-F1
#
_entry.id   AF-A0A3F2YXL7-F1
#
_cell.length_a   1.000
_cell.length_b   1.000
_cell.length_c   1.000
_cell.angle_alpha   90.00
_cell.angle_beta   90.00
_cell.angle_gamma   90.00
#
_symmetry.space_group_name_H-M   'P 1'
#
loop_
_entity.id
_entity.type
_entity.pdbx_description
1 polymer ?
#
loop_
_entity_poly.entity_id
_entity_poly.type
_entity_poly.pdbx_seq_one_letter_code
_entity_poly.pdbx_strand_id
1 'polypeptide(L)'
;MVFTSIVNLVRSRGPDEFWRKRRIFKLAAHFIGRRRNCYSIAIRNVNRALAYATKGRELKKQDMRELWTQRVNAGCEQHGMQIADFQYGLYQNDVLLNRKVLADLAIWEPRTFEALAKISQQLPKKA
;
A
#
# COMPACT_ATOMS: atom_id res chain seq x y z
N MET A 1 7.66 6.42 -61.82
CA MET A 1 6.51 7.34 -61.75
C MET A 1 6.33 7.77 -60.32
N VAL A 2 6.68 9.03 -60.06
CA VAL A 2 6.54 9.69 -58.76
C VAL A 2 5.05 9.79 -58.44
N PHE A 3 4.69 9.56 -57.18
CA PHE A 3 3.36 9.79 -56.63
C PHE A 3 2.95 11.27 -56.84
N THR A 4 2.32 11.58 -57.98
CA THR A 4 1.86 12.95 -58.32
C THR A 4 0.34 13.11 -58.22
N SER A 5 -0.40 12.09 -57.77
CA SER A 5 -1.84 12.21 -57.54
C SER A 5 -2.12 12.93 -56.21
N ILE A 6 -2.83 14.06 -56.28
CA ILE A 6 -3.26 14.91 -55.15
C ILE A 6 -3.98 14.10 -54.05
N VAL A 7 -4.64 12.99 -54.43
CA VAL A 7 -5.39 12.11 -53.52
C VAL A 7 -4.48 11.46 -52.46
N ASN A 8 -3.24 11.13 -52.79
CA ASN A 8 -2.26 10.57 -51.84
C ASN A 8 -1.57 11.64 -50.98
N LEU A 9 -1.76 12.92 -51.30
CA LEU A 9 -1.27 14.06 -50.50
C LEU A 9 -2.25 14.44 -49.37
N VAL A 10 -3.50 13.94 -49.42
CA VAL A 10 -4.50 14.16 -48.37
C VAL A 10 -4.16 13.27 -47.18
N ARG A 11 -3.36 13.79 -46.26
CA ARG A 11 -3.07 13.17 -44.96
C ARG A 11 -4.35 13.20 -44.10
N SER A 12 -5.29 12.29 -44.36
CA SER A 12 -6.45 12.10 -43.49
C SER A 12 -5.99 11.50 -42.16
N ARG A 13 -6.48 12.02 -41.04
CA ARG A 13 -6.19 11.42 -39.72
C ARG A 13 -6.89 10.06 -39.67
N GLY A 14 -6.13 9.00 -39.38
CA GLY A 14 -6.64 7.64 -39.25
C GLY A 14 -7.42 7.41 -37.94
N PRO A 15 -7.91 6.18 -37.70
CA PRO A 15 -8.61 5.83 -36.47
C PRO A 15 -7.70 5.75 -35.24
N ASP A 16 -6.38 5.95 -35.41
CA ASP A 16 -5.38 5.84 -34.35
C ASP A 16 -5.63 6.81 -33.19
N GLU A 17 -6.14 8.01 -33.47
CA GLU A 17 -6.51 9.00 -32.44
C GLU A 17 -7.63 8.45 -31.54
N PHE A 18 -8.63 7.80 -32.12
CA PHE A 18 -9.74 7.19 -31.39
C PHE A 18 -9.25 6.07 -30.46
N TRP A 19 -8.40 5.16 -30.96
CA TRP A 19 -7.84 4.07 -30.16
C TRP A 19 -6.92 4.58 -29.04
N ARG A 20 -6.16 5.66 -29.26
CA ARG A 20 -5.38 6.34 -28.21
C ARG A 20 -6.28 6.88 -27.09
N LYS A 21 -7.34 7.60 -27.44
CA LYS A 21 -8.30 8.15 -26.46
C LYS A 21 -9.05 7.04 -25.70
N ARG A 22 -9.44 5.97 -26.41
CA ARG A 22 -10.14 4.82 -25.82
C ARG A 22 -9.31 4.13 -24.72
N ARG A 23 -7.98 4.04 -24.86
CA ARG A 23 -7.10 3.51 -23.79
C ARG A 23 -7.18 4.32 -22.51
N ILE A 24 -7.17 5.65 -22.60
CA ILE A 24 -7.31 6.54 -21.44
C ILE A 24 -8.70 6.43 -20.82
N PHE A 25 -9.76 6.35 -21.64
CA PHE A 25 -11.12 6.19 -21.12
C PHE A 25 -11.36 4.84 -20.45
N LYS A 26 -10.66 3.77 -20.83
CA LYS A 26 -10.68 2.50 -20.08
C LYS A 26 -10.18 2.69 -18.64
N LEU A 27 -9.11 3.47 -18.45
CA LEU A 27 -8.59 3.77 -17.10
C LEU A 27 -9.49 4.73 -16.33
N ALA A 28 -10.16 5.66 -17.02
CA ALA A 28 -11.04 6.66 -16.41
C ALA A 28 -12.50 6.18 -16.23
N ALA A 29 -12.83 4.93 -16.55
CA ALA A 29 -14.22 4.45 -16.65
C ALA A 29 -15.04 4.66 -15.36
N HIS A 30 -14.41 4.47 -14.20
CA HIS A 30 -15.02 4.63 -12.87
C HIS A 30 -14.87 6.03 -12.27
N PHE A 31 -14.36 7.00 -13.03
CA PHE A 31 -14.33 8.38 -12.58
C PHE A 31 -15.74 8.99 -12.61
N ILE A 32 -16.00 9.92 -11.69
CA ILE A 32 -17.32 10.58 -11.57
C ILE A 32 -17.36 11.82 -12.46
N GLY A 33 -18.46 12.04 -13.20
CA GLY A 33 -18.69 13.27 -13.97
C GLY A 33 -17.76 13.44 -15.18
N ARG A 34 -17.43 14.69 -15.53
CA ARG A 34 -16.70 15.01 -16.78
C ARG A 34 -15.31 14.38 -16.91
N ARG A 35 -14.66 14.01 -15.80
CA ARG A 35 -13.36 13.32 -15.81
C ARG A 35 -13.41 11.90 -16.42
N ARG A 36 -14.59 11.31 -16.59
CA ARG A 36 -14.75 10.03 -17.31
C ARG A 36 -15.00 10.19 -18.82
N ASN A 37 -15.59 11.32 -19.23
CA ASN A 37 -16.12 11.52 -20.59
C ASN A 37 -15.27 12.50 -21.43
N CYS A 38 -14.64 13.50 -20.81
CA CYS A 38 -13.89 14.54 -21.52
C CYS A 38 -12.39 14.23 -21.51
N TYR A 39 -11.80 13.97 -22.68
CA TYR A 39 -10.40 13.53 -22.81
C TYR A 39 -9.39 14.44 -22.09
N SER A 40 -9.48 15.75 -22.31
CA SER A 40 -8.55 16.73 -21.72
C SER A 40 -8.60 16.77 -20.19
N ILE A 41 -9.74 16.40 -19.59
CA ILE A 41 -9.89 16.30 -18.13
C ILE A 41 -9.47 14.90 -17.67
N ALA A 42 -9.88 13.86 -18.39
CA ALA A 42 -9.58 12.47 -18.09
C ALA A 42 -8.07 12.22 -18.00
N ILE A 43 -7.29 12.67 -18.99
CA ILE A 43 -5.85 12.42 -19.03
C ILE A 43 -5.11 13.02 -17.83
N ARG A 44 -5.47 14.25 -17.42
CA ARG A 44 -4.90 14.90 -16.23
C ARG A 44 -5.21 14.12 -14.96
N ASN A 45 -6.45 13.65 -14.81
CA ASN A 45 -6.87 12.87 -13.65
C ASN A 45 -6.25 11.47 -13.62
N VAL A 46 -6.15 10.79 -14.76
CA VAL A 46 -5.52 9.48 -14.87
C VAL A 46 -4.05 9.57 -14.48
N ASN A 47 -3.31 10.57 -14.98
CA ASN A 47 -1.91 10.76 -14.62
C ASN A 47 -1.74 11.00 -13.11
N ARG A 48 -2.60 11.85 -12.52
CA ARG A 48 -2.62 12.08 -11.07
C ARG A 48 -2.94 10.81 -10.28
N ALA A 49 -3.94 10.04 -10.72
CA ALA A 49 -4.32 8.79 -10.07
C ALA A 49 -3.19 7.74 -10.12
N LEU A 50 -2.49 7.62 -11.26
CA LEU A 50 -1.33 6.71 -11.39
C LEU A 50 -0.17 7.13 -10.48
N ALA A 51 0.11 8.43 -10.36
CA ALA A 51 1.11 8.95 -9.44
C ALA A 51 0.74 8.73 -7.96
N TYR A 52 -0.55 8.80 -7.61
CA TYR A 52 -0.98 8.42 -6.26
C TYR A 52 -0.98 6.92 -6.04
N ALA A 53 -1.24 6.11 -7.07
CA ALA A 53 -1.21 4.66 -6.94
C ALA A 53 0.20 4.16 -6.61
N THR A 54 1.26 4.77 -7.18
CA THR A 54 2.63 4.43 -6.81
C THR A 54 2.95 4.84 -5.37
N LYS A 55 2.69 6.10 -5.01
CA LYS A 55 2.88 6.59 -3.63
C LYS A 55 2.07 5.81 -2.60
N GLY A 56 0.82 5.47 -2.91
CA GLY A 56 -0.08 4.73 -2.04
C GLY A 56 0.41 3.31 -1.73
N ARG A 57 1.19 2.67 -2.62
CA ARG A 57 1.81 1.36 -2.31
C ARG A 57 2.88 1.47 -1.23
N GLU A 58 3.59 2.59 -1.17
CA GLU A 58 4.60 2.86 -0.15
C GLU A 58 3.93 3.23 1.18
N LEU A 59 2.97 4.16 1.14
CA LEU A 59 2.19 4.57 2.32
C LEU A 59 1.44 3.40 2.96
N LYS A 60 0.82 2.52 2.17
CA LYS A 60 0.14 1.33 2.70
C LYS A 60 1.04 0.46 3.58
N LYS A 61 2.35 0.38 3.29
CA LYS A 61 3.29 -0.39 4.12
C LYS A 61 3.52 0.30 5.47
N GLN A 62 3.56 1.64 5.48
CA GLN A 62 3.70 2.45 6.69
C GLN A 62 2.42 2.38 7.54
N ASP A 63 1.26 2.61 6.93
CA ASP A 63 -0.04 2.56 7.60
C ASP A 63 -0.27 1.20 8.29
N MET A 64 0.05 0.10 7.59
CA MET A 64 -0.06 -1.25 8.17
C MET A 64 0.93 -1.46 9.32
N ARG A 65 2.16 -0.94 9.23
CA ARG A 65 3.15 -1.02 10.30
C ARG A 65 2.71 -0.24 11.53
N GLU A 66 2.13 0.94 11.36
CA GLU A 66 1.58 1.75 12.43
C GLU A 66 0.42 1.03 13.10
N LEU A 67 -0.54 0.51 12.32
CA LEU A 67 -1.67 -0.27 12.82
C LEU A 67 -1.22 -1.48 13.64
N TRP A 68 -0.24 -2.25 13.15
CA TRP A 68 0.29 -3.38 13.91
C TRP A 68 0.98 -2.93 15.21
N THR A 69 1.69 -1.80 15.18
CA THR A 69 2.34 -1.25 16.37
C THR A 69 1.29 -0.84 17.41
N GLN A 70 0.22 -0.18 17.00
CA GLN A 70 -0.90 0.21 17.88
C GLN A 70 -1.60 -1.01 18.48
N ARG A 71 -1.84 -2.06 17.69
CA ARG A 71 -2.46 -3.31 18.16
C ARG A 71 -1.59 -4.04 19.19
N VAL A 72 -0.28 -4.13 18.93
CA VAL A 72 0.67 -4.72 19.88
C VAL A 72 0.73 -3.87 21.15
N ASN A 73 0.73 -2.55 21.03
CA ASN A 73 0.72 -1.66 22.19
C ASN A 73 -0.50 -1.90 23.09
N ALA A 74 -1.71 -2.01 22.50
CA ALA A 74 -2.91 -2.34 23.25
C ALA A 74 -2.83 -3.71 23.96
N GLY A 75 -2.23 -4.73 23.31
CA GLY A 75 -1.97 -6.02 23.94
C GLY A 75 -0.97 -5.92 25.09
N CYS A 76 0.12 -5.16 24.92
CA CYS A 76 1.12 -4.90 25.95
C CYS A 76 0.51 -4.16 27.16
N GLU A 77 -0.37 -3.19 26.93
CA GLU A 77 -1.06 -2.43 27.98
C GLU A 77 -1.92 -3.35 28.88
N GLN A 78 -2.58 -4.37 28.30
CA GLN A 78 -3.33 -5.37 29.07
C GLN A 78 -2.45 -6.17 30.05
N HIS A 79 -1.16 -6.29 29.75
CA HIS A 79 -0.17 -6.95 30.59
C HIS A 79 0.70 -5.96 31.39
N GLY A 80 0.33 -4.67 31.41
CA GLY A 80 1.00 -3.64 32.21
C GLY A 80 2.42 -3.29 31.75
N MET A 81 2.74 -3.49 30.47
CA MET A 81 4.07 -3.20 29.92
C MET A 81 4.01 -2.23 28.74
N GLN A 82 5.08 -1.48 28.53
CA GLN A 82 5.23 -0.62 27.35
C GLN A 82 5.80 -1.42 26.17
N ILE A 83 5.40 -1.04 24.95
CA ILE A 83 5.85 -1.72 23.73
C ILE A 83 7.38 -1.70 23.53
N ALA A 84 8.06 -0.64 23.97
CA ALA A 84 9.51 -0.52 23.86
C ALA A 84 10.22 -1.60 24.69
N ASP A 85 9.78 -1.77 25.94
CA ASP A 85 10.32 -2.79 26.85
C ASP A 85 10.01 -4.20 26.36
N PHE A 86 8.80 -4.41 25.81
CA PHE A 86 8.40 -5.69 25.22
C PHE A 86 9.27 -6.06 24.02
N GLN A 87 9.48 -5.14 23.07
CA GLN A 87 10.33 -5.41 21.90
C GLN A 87 11.79 -5.63 22.29
N TYR A 88 12.27 -4.88 23.28
CA TYR A 88 13.62 -5.05 23.80
C TYR A 88 13.79 -6.42 24.46
N GLY A 89 12.86 -6.83 25.32
CA GLY A 89 12.91 -8.13 25.98
C GLY A 89 12.82 -9.32 25.01
N LEU A 90 11.98 -9.23 23.98
CA LEU A 90 11.95 -10.25 22.92
C LEU A 90 13.27 -10.32 22.13
N TYR A 91 13.88 -9.18 21.83
CA TYR A 91 15.18 -9.13 21.14
C TYR A 91 16.30 -9.74 21.99
N GLN A 92 16.33 -9.46 23.29
CA GLN A 92 17.31 -10.04 24.22
C GLN A 92 17.17 -11.56 24.40
N ASN A 93 15.97 -12.10 24.18
CA ASN A 93 15.69 -13.53 24.22
C ASN A 93 15.75 -14.20 22.83
N ASP A 94 16.34 -13.53 21.83
CA ASP A 94 16.49 -14.02 20.44
C ASP A 94 15.16 -14.39 19.75
N VAL A 95 14.03 -13.82 20.18
CA VAL A 95 12.71 -14.05 19.59
C VAL A 95 12.46 -13.07 18.45
N LEU A 96 12.84 -13.47 17.24
CA LEU A 96 12.75 -12.65 16.02
C LEU A 96 11.35 -12.68 15.37
N LEU A 97 10.34 -12.15 16.07
CA LEU A 97 8.96 -12.08 15.56
C LEU A 97 8.64 -10.72 14.91
N ASN A 98 7.96 -10.79 13.76
CA ASN A 98 7.44 -9.61 13.07
C ASN A 98 6.21 -9.03 13.79
N ARG A 99 6.05 -7.70 13.73
CA ARG A 99 4.90 -6.98 14.33
C ARG A 99 3.55 -7.44 13.81
N LYS A 100 3.48 -7.88 12.55
CA LYS A 100 2.27 -8.46 11.97
C LYS A 100 1.83 -9.70 12.77
N VAL A 101 2.75 -10.64 12.98
CA VAL A 101 2.48 -11.88 13.71
C VAL A 101 2.16 -11.58 15.17
N LEU A 102 2.90 -10.67 15.81
CA LEU A 102 2.61 -10.25 17.18
C LEU A 102 1.21 -9.62 17.31
N ALA A 103 0.79 -8.79 16.35
CA ALA A 103 -0.56 -8.22 16.33
C ALA A 103 -1.64 -9.29 16.12
N ASP A 104 -1.39 -10.27 15.25
CA ASP A 104 -2.33 -11.38 15.03
C ASP A 104 -2.45 -12.26 16.28
N LEU A 105 -1.34 -12.55 16.97
CA LEU A 105 -1.33 -13.28 18.24
C LEU A 105 -2.06 -12.52 19.34
N ALA A 106 -1.87 -11.21 19.45
CA ALA A 106 -2.57 -10.39 20.43
C ALA A 106 -4.11 -10.43 20.26
N ILE A 107 -4.60 -10.60 19.03
CA ILE A 107 -6.04 -10.67 18.73
C ILE A 107 -6.60 -12.07 18.94
N TRP A 108 -5.97 -13.07 18.35
CA TRP A 108 -6.54 -14.42 18.24
C TRP A 108 -6.06 -15.38 19.32
N GLU A 109 -4.84 -15.18 19.83
CA GLU A 109 -4.15 -16.13 20.71
C GLU A 109 -3.64 -15.44 21.99
N PRO A 110 -4.55 -14.98 22.87
CA PRO A 110 -4.18 -14.19 24.05
C PRO A 110 -3.27 -14.95 25.01
N ARG A 111 -3.43 -16.28 25.13
CA ARG A 111 -2.58 -17.13 25.97
C ARG A 111 -1.14 -17.18 25.48
N THR A 112 -0.95 -17.26 24.17
CA THR A 112 0.37 -17.26 23.54
C THR A 112 1.02 -15.89 23.71
N PHE A 113 0.25 -14.81 23.54
CA PHE A 113 0.73 -13.45 23.76
C PHE A 113 1.14 -13.21 25.22
N GLU A 114 0.37 -13.71 26.19
CA GLU A 114 0.70 -13.65 27.62
C GLU A 114 2.01 -14.40 27.93
N ALA A 115 2.22 -15.57 27.32
CA ALA A 115 3.48 -16.31 27.47
C ALA A 115 4.69 -15.53 26.93
N LEU A 116 4.53 -14.89 25.76
CA LEU A 116 5.56 -14.01 25.19
C LEU A 116 5.83 -12.78 26.08
N ALA A 117 4.79 -12.19 26.66
CA ALA A 117 4.90 -11.09 27.60
C ALA A 117 5.72 -11.51 28.84
N LYS A 118 5.46 -12.70 29.39
CA LYS A 118 6.23 -13.27 30.51
C LYS A 118 7.70 -13.53 30.12
N ILE A 119 7.95 -14.12 28.95
CA ILE A 119 9.32 -14.33 28.44
C ILE A 119 10.05 -12.99 28.32
N SER A 120 9.40 -11.96 27.79
CA SER A 120 9.99 -10.64 27.64
C SER A 120 10.38 -9.99 28.98
N GLN A 121 9.64 -10.26 30.06
CA GLN A 121 9.96 -9.76 31.40
C GLN A 121 11.12 -10.51 32.04
N GLN A 122 11.32 -11.77 31.65
CA GLN A 122 12.47 -12.57 32.06
C GLN A 122 13.69 -12.09 31.27
N LEU A 123 14.37 -11.06 31.78
CA LEU A 123 15.63 -10.61 31.22
C LEU A 123 16.67 -11.74 31.37
N PRO A 124 17.48 -12.03 30.33
CA PRO A 124 18.55 -13.00 30.46
C PRO A 124 19.49 -12.55 31.58
N LYS A 125 19.77 -13.44 32.54
CA LYS A 125 20.86 -13.24 33.49
C LYS A 125 22.13 -13.13 32.64
N LYS A 126 22.68 -11.92 32.49
CA LYS A 126 24.01 -11.75 31.90
C LYS A 126 24.96 -12.67 32.65
N ALA A 127 25.53 -13.65 31.94
CA ALA A 127 26.64 -14.45 32.40
C ALA A 127 27.90 -13.58 32.51
#